data_AF-A0A840PSB8-F1
#
_entry.id   AF-A0A840PSB8-F1
#
_cell.length_a   1.000
_cell.length_b   1.000
_cell.length_c   1.000
_cell.angle_alpha   90.00
_cell.angle_beta   90.00
_cell.angle_gamma   90.00
#
_symmetry.space_group_name_H-M   'P 1'
#
loop_
_entity.id
_entity.type
_entity.pdbx_description
1 polymer ?
#
loop_
_entity_poly.entity_id
_entity_poly.type
_entity_poly.pdbx_seq_one_letter_code
_entity_poly.pdbx_strand_id
1 'polypeptide(L)'
;MKIKLNSKMILEKEFKRQMKGYNVDEVDQFLDIIMEDYDNFNKMIEELQAENERLKKELENATKKQQIPQQTLGNTNFDILKRLSNLEKHVFGSKLYD
;
A
#
# COMPACT_ATOMS: atom_id res chain seq x y z
N MET A 1 10.75 -8.71 15.87
CA MET A 1 10.71 -10.10 16.36
C MET A 1 11.27 -10.99 15.25
N LYS A 2 12.24 -11.87 15.51
CA LYS A 2 12.87 -12.70 14.46
C LYS A 2 12.31 -14.13 14.55
N ILE A 3 11.69 -14.61 13.47
CA ILE A 3 11.21 -15.99 13.40
C ILE A 3 12.41 -16.93 13.33
N LYS A 4 12.39 -18.00 14.15
CA LYS A 4 13.51 -18.93 14.35
C LYS A 4 13.36 -20.24 13.57
N LEU A 5 12.15 -20.59 13.14
CA LEU A 5 11.82 -21.84 12.46
C LEU A 5 11.03 -21.54 11.19
N ASN A 6 11.12 -22.43 10.22
CA ASN A 6 10.25 -22.47 9.05
C ASN A 6 9.88 -23.94 8.78
N SER A 7 8.89 -24.15 7.92
CA SER A 7 8.35 -25.47 7.56
C SER A 7 9.44 -26.46 7.17
N LYS A 8 10.39 -26.02 6.33
CA LYS A 8 11.54 -26.84 5.92
C LYS A 8 12.44 -27.26 7.09
N MET A 9 12.76 -26.33 7.99
CA MET A 9 13.59 -26.61 9.17
C MET A 9 12.90 -27.56 10.14
N ILE A 10 11.56 -27.55 10.19
CA ILE A 10 10.77 -28.48 11.01
C ILE A 10 10.81 -29.88 10.37
N LEU A 11 10.61 -29.98 9.06
CA LEU A 11 10.67 -31.24 8.32
C LEU A 11 12.04 -31.92 8.40
N GLU A 12 13.12 -31.15 8.28
CA GLU A 12 14.51 -31.67 8.32
C GLU A 12 15.00 -31.91 9.77
N LYS A 13 14.15 -31.68 10.79
CA LYS A 13 14.56 -31.77 12.18
C LYS A 13 14.61 -33.21 12.68
N GLU A 14 15.83 -33.70 12.89
CA GLU A 14 16.02 -34.97 13.60
C GLU A 14 16.17 -34.79 15.12
N PHE A 15 15.46 -35.61 15.89
CA PHE A 15 15.54 -35.69 17.34
C PHE A 15 16.34 -36.92 17.78
N LYS A 16 17.20 -36.73 18.80
CA LYS A 16 17.92 -37.85 19.41
C LYS A 16 16.95 -38.74 20.18
N ARG A 17 17.02 -40.05 19.93
CA ARG A 17 16.21 -41.04 20.66
C ARG A 17 16.84 -41.33 22.03
N GLN A 18 16.01 -41.45 23.05
CA GLN A 18 16.40 -41.84 24.40
C GLN A 18 15.49 -42.97 24.91
N MET A 19 15.97 -43.79 25.85
CA MET A 19 15.24 -44.93 26.43
C MET A 19 13.85 -44.56 26.98
N LYS A 20 13.68 -43.33 27.46
CA LYS A 20 12.37 -42.73 27.76
C LYS A 20 12.26 -41.46 26.94
N GLY A 21 11.21 -41.36 26.14
CA GLY A 21 10.93 -40.23 25.26
C GLY A 21 9.49 -40.28 24.76
N TYR A 22 9.10 -39.25 24.01
CA TYR A 22 7.81 -39.22 23.34
C TYR A 22 7.74 -40.28 22.24
N ASN A 23 6.52 -40.70 21.91
CA ASN A 23 6.28 -41.55 20.75
C ASN A 23 6.64 -40.77 19.49
N VAL A 24 7.48 -41.36 18.64
CA VAL A 24 7.96 -40.71 17.40
C VAL A 24 6.80 -40.40 16.47
N ASP A 25 5.86 -41.34 16.29
CA ASP A 25 4.74 -41.17 15.36
C ASP A 25 3.79 -40.04 15.81
N GLU A 26 3.56 -39.91 17.13
CA GLU A 26 2.74 -38.81 17.67
C GLU A 26 3.44 -37.45 17.53
N VAL A 27 4.76 -37.42 17.70
CA VAL A 27 5.56 -36.21 17.50
C VAL A 27 5.54 -35.81 16.03
N ASP A 28 5.74 -36.75 15.11
CA ASP A 28 5.75 -36.47 13.67
C ASP A 28 4.39 -35.96 13.20
N GLN A 29 3.28 -36.60 13.61
CA GLN A 29 1.93 -36.10 13.31
C GLN A 29 1.68 -34.69 13.86
N PHE A 30 2.21 -34.38 15.04
CA PHE A 30 2.10 -33.04 15.61
C PHE A 30 2.96 -32.01 14.86
N LEU A 31 4.15 -32.40 14.41
CA LEU A 31 5.03 -31.55 13.61
C LEU A 31 4.46 -31.27 12.22
N ASP A 32 3.72 -32.21 11.63
CA ASP A 32 2.99 -32.00 10.37
C ASP A 32 1.96 -30.88 10.50
N ILE A 33 1.19 -30.86 11.60
CA ILE A 33 0.21 -29.79 11.89
C ILE A 33 0.92 -28.45 12.06
N ILE A 34 2.02 -28.40 12.82
CA ILE A 34 2.81 -27.17 13.00
C ILE A 34 3.35 -26.69 11.65
N MET A 35 3.81 -27.60 10.80
CA MET A 35 4.32 -27.27 9.47
C MET A 35 3.23 -26.61 8.60
N GLU A 36 2.02 -27.19 8.60
CA GLU A 36 0.86 -26.61 7.90
C GLU A 36 0.52 -25.20 8.43
N ASP A 37 0.51 -25.02 9.75
CA ASP A 37 0.26 -23.70 10.37
C ASP A 37 1.32 -22.67 9.96
N TYR A 38 2.60 -23.04 9.92
CA TYR A 38 3.66 -22.14 9.46
C TYR A 38 3.47 -21.72 8.00
N ASP A 39 3.07 -22.63 7.12
CA ASP A 39 2.76 -22.31 5.73
C ASP A 39 1.54 -21.38 5.62
N ASN A 40 0.50 -21.63 6.40
CA ASN A 40 -0.70 -20.79 6.46
C ASN A 40 -0.38 -19.38 6.99
N PHE A 41 0.46 -19.26 8.03
CA PHE A 41 0.90 -17.97 8.53
C PHE A 41 1.73 -17.20 7.50
N ASN A 42 2.63 -17.87 6.78
CA ASN A 42 3.41 -17.22 5.73
C ASN A 42 2.51 -16.69 4.61
N LYS A 43 1.55 -17.49 4.13
CA LYS A 43 0.55 -17.05 3.13
C LYS A 43 -0.23 -15.83 3.62
N MET A 44 -0.75 -15.88 4.85
CA MET A 44 -1.50 -14.76 5.42
C MET A 44 -0.66 -13.49 5.54
N ILE A 45 0.62 -13.63 5.91
CA ILE A 45 1.55 -12.49 5.98
C ILE A 45 1.79 -11.91 4.58
N GLU A 46 2.03 -12.75 3.58
CA GLU A 46 2.23 -12.31 2.20
C GLU A 46 0.99 -11.58 1.65
N GLU A 47 -0.20 -12.13 1.88
CA GLU A 47 -1.47 -11.50 1.50
C GLU A 47 -1.66 -10.13 2.17
N LEU A 48 -1.42 -10.04 3.49
CA LEU A 48 -1.52 -8.79 4.23
C LEU A 48 -0.47 -7.76 3.78
N GLN A 49 0.74 -8.21 3.43
CA GLN A 49 1.79 -7.34 2.92
C GLN A 49 1.43 -6.80 1.53
N ALA A 50 0.96 -7.66 0.63
CA ALA A 50 0.50 -7.28 -0.70
C ALA A 50 -0.66 -6.28 -0.62
N GLU A 51 -1.63 -6.51 0.26
CA GLU A 51 -2.75 -5.59 0.47
C GLU A 51 -2.29 -4.25 1.05
N ASN A 52 -1.39 -4.26 2.03
CA ASN A 52 -0.81 -3.02 2.56
C ASN A 52 -0.05 -2.22 1.49
N GLU A 53 0.70 -2.89 0.62
CA GLU A 53 1.38 -2.23 -0.50
C GLU A 53 0.38 -1.63 -1.49
N ARG A 54 -0.69 -2.35 -1.81
CA ARG A 54 -1.76 -1.87 -2.69
C ARG A 54 -2.41 -0.62 -2.11
N LEU A 55 -2.83 -0.66 -0.85
CA LEU A 55 -3.47 0.46 -0.16
C LEU A 55 -2.55 1.68 -0.05
N LYS A 56 -1.25 1.48 0.22
CA LYS A 56 -0.26 2.57 0.22
C LYS A 56 -0.14 3.25 -1.15
N LYS A 57 -0.10 2.47 -2.24
CA LYS A 57 -0.08 3.02 -3.60
C LYS A 57 -1.36 3.79 -3.93
N GLU A 58 -2.52 3.27 -3.54
CA GLU A 58 -3.80 3.96 -3.71
C GLU A 58 -3.83 5.31 -2.95
N LEU A 59 -3.31 5.33 -1.71
CA LEU A 59 -3.20 6.54 -0.89
C LEU A 59 -2.27 7.58 -1.52
N GLU A 60 -1.10 7.16 -2.02
CA GLU A 60 -0.16 8.05 -2.72
C GLU A 60 -0.79 8.67 -3.97
N ASN A 61 -1.53 7.87 -4.75
CA ASN A 61 -2.23 8.34 -5.95
C ASN A 61 -3.37 9.31 -5.61
N ALA A 62 -4.12 9.06 -4.54
CA ALA A 62 -5.16 9.95 -4.04
C ALA A 62 -4.56 11.29 -3.58
N THR A 63 -3.43 11.26 -2.86
CA THR A 63 -2.72 12.46 -2.38
C THR A 63 -2.16 13.28 -3.54
N LYS A 64 -1.61 12.63 -4.58
CA LYS A 64 -1.15 13.31 -5.81
C LYS A 64 -2.29 13.96 -6.58
N LYS A 65 -3.48 13.34 -6.62
CA LYS A 65 -4.67 13.94 -7.26
C LYS A 65 -5.21 15.15 -6.49
N GLN A 66 -5.07 15.19 -5.16
CA GLN A 66 -5.42 16.35 -4.34
C GLN A 66 -4.40 17.49 -4.43
N GLN A 67 -3.17 17.21 -4.89
CA GLN A 67 -2.12 18.21 -5.12
C GLN A 67 -2.14 18.82 -6.54
N ILE A 68 -3.19 18.58 -7.36
CA ILE A 68 -3.42 19.45 -8.51
C ILE A 68 -3.70 20.85 -7.95
N PRO A 69 -2.81 21.83 -8.14
CA PRO A 69 -2.82 23.03 -7.33
C PRO A 69 -4.06 23.86 -7.64
N GLN A 70 -4.77 24.33 -6.62
CA GLN A 70 -5.63 25.52 -6.73
C GLN A 70 -4.90 26.73 -7.36
N GLN A 71 -3.56 26.68 -7.47
CA GLN A 71 -2.73 27.70 -8.12
C GLN A 71 -2.88 27.75 -9.66
N THR A 72 -3.25 26.66 -10.35
CA THR A 72 -3.49 26.73 -11.81
C THR A 72 -4.84 27.36 -12.14
N LEU A 73 -5.87 27.11 -11.33
CA LEU A 73 -7.16 27.80 -11.44
C LEU A 73 -7.03 29.31 -11.14
N GLY A 74 -6.26 29.71 -10.12
CA GLY A 74 -6.06 31.13 -9.79
C GLY A 74 -5.38 31.94 -10.91
N ASN A 75 -4.31 31.40 -11.50
CA ASN A 75 -3.58 32.08 -12.59
C ASN A 75 -4.39 32.13 -13.89
N THR A 76 -5.10 31.05 -14.23
CA THR A 76 -5.94 31.01 -15.44
C THR A 76 -7.14 31.95 -15.28
N ASN A 77 -7.76 32.01 -14.09
CA ASN A 77 -8.85 32.94 -13.80
C ASN A 77 -8.39 34.40 -13.87
N PHE A 78 -7.19 34.72 -13.35
CA PHE A 78 -6.60 36.05 -13.47
C PHE A 78 -6.35 36.44 -14.94
N ASP A 79 -5.78 35.54 -15.73
CA ASP A 79 -5.53 35.79 -17.16
C ASP A 79 -6.82 35.94 -17.98
N ILE A 80 -7.86 35.15 -17.65
CA ILE A 80 -9.20 35.28 -18.25
C ILE A 80 -9.79 36.65 -17.91
N LEU A 81 -9.76 37.06 -16.64
CA LEU A 81 -10.26 38.37 -16.19
C LEU A 81 -9.49 39.54 -16.83
N LYS A 82 -8.16 39.43 -16.97
CA LYS A 82 -7.34 40.45 -17.62
C LYS A 82 -7.65 40.57 -19.11
N ARG A 83 -7.88 39.45 -19.82
CA ARG A 83 -8.31 39.46 -21.23
C ARG A 83 -9.71 40.05 -21.39
N LEU A 84 -10.65 39.66 -20.52
CA LEU A 84 -12.00 40.24 -20.49
C LEU A 84 -11.95 41.75 -20.27
N SER A 85 -11.21 42.22 -19.28
CA SER A 85 -11.04 43.66 -19.00
C SER A 85 -10.44 44.43 -20.19
N ASN A 86 -9.46 43.84 -20.89
CA ASN A 86 -8.89 44.44 -22.09
C ASN A 86 -9.90 44.49 -23.25
N LEU A 87 -10.71 43.44 -23.41
CA LEU A 87 -11.79 43.40 -24.40
C LEU A 87 -12.88 44.43 -24.07
N GLU A 88 -13.29 44.54 -22.81
CA GLU A 88 -14.25 45.55 -22.36
C GLU A 88 -13.72 46.96 -22.58
N LYS A 89 -12.46 47.23 -22.26
CA LYS A 89 -11.84 48.53 -22.53
C LYS A 89 -11.78 48.82 -24.04
N HIS A 90 -11.57 47.81 -24.87
CA HIS A 90 -11.53 48.00 -26.32
C HIS A 90 -12.93 48.20 -26.94
N VAL A 91 -13.94 47.48 -26.44
CA VAL A 91 -15.32 47.50 -26.95
C VAL A 91 -16.12 48.68 -26.37
N PHE A 92 -15.85 49.07 -25.13
CA PHE A 92 -16.59 50.11 -24.39
C PHE A 92 -15.77 51.36 -24.08
N GLY A 93 -14.45 51.36 -24.32
CA GLY A 93 -13.59 52.53 -24.07
C GLY A 93 -13.95 53.74 -24.92
N SER A 94 -14.64 53.54 -26.05
CA SER A 94 -15.20 54.60 -26.88
C SER A 94 -16.62 55.02 -26.49
N LYS A 95 -17.24 54.39 -25.47
CA LYS A 95 -18.58 54.74 -24.96
C LYS A 95 -18.58 55.37 -23.56
N LEU A 96 -17.43 55.43 -22.87
CA LEU A 96 -17.29 56.06 -21.56
C LEU A 96 -16.79 57.51 -21.62
N TYR A 97 -16.55 58.04 -22.83
CA TYR A 97 -16.04 59.41 -23.07
C TYR A 97 -16.94 60.26 -23.98
N ASP A 98 -18.18 59.83 -24.23
CA ASP A 98 -19.26 60.70 -24.75
C ASP A 98 -20.26 61.02 -23.63
#